data_AF-A0A9P3LBD2-F1
#
_entry.id   AF-A0A9P3LBD2-F1
#
_cell.length_a   1.000
_cell.length_b   1.000
_cell.length_c   1.000
_cell.angle_alpha   90.00
_cell.angle_beta   90.00
_cell.angle_gamma   90.00
#
_symmetry.space_group_name_H-M   'P 1'
#
loop_
_entity.id
_entity.type
_entity.pdbx_description
1 polymer ?
#
loop_
_entity_poly.entity_id
_entity_poly.type
_entity_poly.pdbx_seq_one_letter_code
_entity_poly.pdbx_strand_id
1 'polypeptide(L)'
;MLRIDEALKLTFESLNIIPEETEYYDAHLGTRKSAQTGILHGWRLYANDQDPKLCPWRATILLGSLYREDFDYTGPLYRRVDKSGAILTDQPVTAGVLSRALAADLQAIGYKTWALYGTHSFRRGGCQYRIKIKGWTVDMVAAWGGWTQQEAVTMFRYFYSPNDNHEYMVDYDRNMAKRQCT
;
A
#
# COMPACT_ATOMS: atom_id res chain seq x y z
N MET A 1 -3.92 7.12 -2.57
CA MET A 1 -3.19 5.91 -2.11
C MET A 1 -1.78 5.86 -2.71
N LEU A 2 -0.75 5.67 -1.88
CA LEU A 2 0.64 5.52 -2.31
C LEU A 2 0.89 4.22 -3.11
N ARG A 3 1.81 4.25 -4.07
CA ARG A 3 2.46 3.04 -4.61
C ARG A 3 3.57 2.58 -3.66
N ILE A 4 4.00 1.32 -3.78
CA ILE A 4 5.08 0.79 -2.93
C ILE A 4 6.36 1.59 -3.06
N ASP A 5 6.77 1.94 -4.27
CA ASP A 5 7.98 2.72 -4.51
C ASP A 5 7.90 4.15 -3.96
N GLU A 6 6.68 4.67 -3.82
CA GLU A 6 6.41 5.97 -3.19
C GLU A 6 6.45 5.83 -1.66
N ALA A 7 5.82 4.78 -1.10
CA ALA A 7 5.84 4.50 0.33
C ALA A 7 7.26 4.23 0.85
N LEU A 8 8.08 3.49 0.09
CA LEU A 8 9.48 3.21 0.45
C LEU A 8 10.40 4.44 0.40
N LYS A 9 9.93 5.57 -0.15
CA LYS A 9 10.64 6.85 -0.14
C LYS A 9 10.23 7.78 1.00
N LEU A 10 9.27 7.37 1.84
CA LEU A 10 8.93 8.12 3.04
C LEU A 10 10.18 8.21 3.94
N THR A 11 10.35 9.38 4.52
CA THR A 11 11.39 9.68 5.50
C THR A 11 10.75 9.97 6.86
N PHE A 12 11.51 10.03 7.94
CA PHE A 12 10.93 10.42 9.23
C PHE A 12 10.37 11.84 9.21
N GLU A 13 11.04 12.75 8.50
CA GLU A 13 10.59 14.14 8.30
C GLU A 13 9.31 14.21 7.48
N SER A 14 9.02 13.15 6.72
CA SER A 14 7.79 13.03 5.94
C SER A 14 6.55 12.73 6.80
N LEU A 15 6.76 12.42 8.08
CA LEU A 15 5.69 12.20 9.06
C LEU A 15 5.52 13.45 9.93
N ASN A 16 4.30 13.95 10.00
CA ASN A 16 3.90 15.02 10.89
C ASN A 16 3.10 14.42 12.06
N ILE A 17 3.82 14.13 13.15
CA ILE A 17 3.25 13.64 14.40
C ILE A 17 3.02 14.85 15.31
N ILE A 18 1.76 15.20 15.53
CA ILE A 18 1.36 16.34 16.35
C ILE A 18 1.41 15.90 17.83
N PRO A 19 2.08 16.63 18.73
CA PRO A 19 2.08 16.31 20.16
C PRO A 19 0.65 16.22 20.71
N GLU A 20 0.40 15.25 21.59
CA GLU A 20 -0.90 14.97 22.23
C GLU A 20 -2.02 14.47 21.30
N GLU A 21 -1.84 14.52 19.98
CA GLU A 21 -2.74 13.89 19.03
C GLU A 21 -2.53 12.37 19.04
N THR A 22 -3.62 11.63 19.17
CA THR A 22 -3.61 10.15 19.26
C THR A 22 -4.50 9.50 18.21
N GLU A 23 -5.35 10.26 17.53
CA GLU A 23 -6.29 9.75 16.55
C GLU A 23 -5.68 9.66 15.16
N TYR A 24 -4.71 10.50 14.80
CA TYR A 24 -4.09 10.48 13.48
C TYR A 24 -2.73 11.17 13.41
N TYR A 25 -1.94 10.82 12.38
CA TYR A 25 -0.79 11.61 11.93
C TYR A 25 -0.93 11.86 10.44
N ASP A 26 -0.24 12.88 9.96
CA ASP A 26 -0.17 13.16 8.54
C ASP A 26 1.16 12.64 7.96
N ALA A 27 1.11 12.02 6.79
CA ALA A 27 2.28 11.63 6.01
C ALA A 27 2.28 12.40 4.70
N HIS A 28 3.43 12.89 4.24
CA HIS A 28 3.55 13.59 2.97
C HIS A 28 4.67 12.99 2.13
N LEU A 29 4.57 13.07 0.80
CA LEU A 29 5.72 12.78 -0.05
C LEU A 29 6.52 14.06 -0.26
N GLY A 30 7.85 13.94 -0.28
CA GLY A 30 8.71 15.00 -0.79
C GLY A 30 8.33 15.41 -2.23
N THR A 31 8.74 16.61 -2.65
CA THR A 31 8.43 17.17 -3.96
C THR A 31 8.81 16.21 -5.09
N ARG A 32 7.81 15.73 -5.84
CA ARG A 32 8.06 14.99 -7.08
C ARG A 32 8.79 15.90 -8.07
N LYS A 33 9.83 15.40 -8.73
CA LYS A 33 10.44 16.05 -9.91
C LYS A 33 9.43 16.35 -11.04
N SER A 34 8.22 15.77 -11.01
CA SER A 34 7.15 16.00 -11.98
C SER A 34 5.98 16.85 -11.45
N ALA A 35 6.06 17.44 -10.25
CA ALA A 35 5.00 18.30 -9.74
C ALA A 35 5.10 19.69 -10.38
N GLN A 36 4.49 19.86 -11.56
CA GLN A 36 4.37 21.15 -12.25
C GLN A 36 3.56 22.20 -11.46
N THR A 37 2.96 21.84 -10.33
CA THR A 37 2.03 22.69 -9.56
C THR A 37 2.48 23.00 -8.13
N GLY A 38 3.60 22.44 -7.64
CA GLY A 38 4.07 22.69 -6.26
C GLY A 38 3.18 22.13 -5.14
N ILE A 39 2.11 21.41 -5.47
CA ILE A 39 1.19 20.84 -4.47
C ILE A 39 1.82 19.60 -3.82
N LEU A 40 2.06 19.69 -2.51
CA LEU A 40 2.43 18.56 -1.66
C LEU A 40 1.20 17.66 -1.46
N HIS A 41 1.31 16.40 -1.89
CA HIS A 41 0.29 15.39 -1.57
C HIS A 41 0.52 14.88 -0.15
N GLY A 42 -0.48 15.06 0.72
CA GLY A 42 -0.53 14.55 2.08
C GLY A 42 -1.62 13.48 2.25
N TRP A 43 -1.40 12.59 3.22
CA TRP A 43 -2.35 11.56 3.64
C TRP A 43 -2.49 11.60 5.15
N ARG A 44 -3.72 11.68 5.63
CA ARG A 44 -4.05 11.51 7.04
C ARG A 44 -4.21 10.03 7.36
N LEU A 45 -3.43 9.53 8.30
CA LEU A 45 -3.40 8.14 8.73
C LEU A 45 -4.00 8.03 10.12
N TYR A 46 -5.24 7.57 10.17
CA TYR A 46 -6.00 7.43 11.42
C TYR A 46 -5.62 6.17 12.19
N ALA A 47 -5.57 6.28 13.50
CA ALA A 47 -5.61 5.15 14.41
C ALA A 47 -6.87 4.32 14.15
N ASN A 48 -6.74 3.01 14.28
CA ASN A 48 -7.82 2.06 14.01
C ASN A 48 -7.78 0.93 15.04
N ASP A 49 -8.37 1.18 16.21
CA ASP A 49 -8.44 0.17 17.27
C ASP A 49 -9.43 -0.96 16.98
N GLN A 50 -10.35 -0.76 16.02
CA GLN A 50 -11.28 -1.79 15.59
C GLN A 50 -10.60 -2.87 14.73
N ASP A 51 -9.52 -2.52 14.02
CA ASP A 51 -8.68 -3.47 13.31
C ASP A 51 -7.20 -3.16 13.57
N PRO A 52 -6.65 -3.62 14.71
CA PRO A 52 -5.32 -3.24 15.16
C PRO A 52 -4.21 -3.73 14.22
N LYS A 53 -4.48 -4.76 13.40
CA LYS A 53 -3.52 -5.29 12.41
C LYS A 53 -3.41 -4.39 11.17
N LEU A 54 -4.44 -3.58 10.90
CA LEU A 54 -4.47 -2.60 9.80
C LEU A 54 -4.28 -1.16 10.28
N CYS A 55 -3.98 -0.96 11.57
CA CYS A 55 -3.80 0.35 12.17
C CYS A 55 -2.43 0.96 11.78
N PRO A 56 -2.40 2.04 10.98
CA PRO A 56 -1.14 2.67 10.59
C PRO A 56 -0.41 3.31 11.77
N TRP A 57 -1.13 3.77 12.80
CA TRP A 57 -0.52 4.32 14.02
C TRP A 57 0.27 3.25 14.79
N ARG A 58 -0.35 2.08 15.02
CA ARG A 58 0.30 0.94 15.69
C ARG A 58 1.47 0.41 14.87
N ALA A 59 1.33 0.31 13.55
CA ALA A 59 2.42 -0.11 12.68
C ALA A 59 3.65 0.83 12.79
N THR A 60 3.42 2.14 12.86
CA THR A 60 4.49 3.14 13.02
C THR A 60 5.14 3.08 14.40
N ILE A 61 4.37 2.90 15.48
CA ILE A 61 4.92 2.68 16.82
C ILE A 61 5.80 1.43 16.85
N LEU A 62 5.32 0.32 16.29
CA LEU A 62 6.07 -0.94 16.21
C LEU A 62 7.35 -0.77 15.39
N LEU A 63 7.30 -0.02 14.29
CA LEU A 63 8.50 0.31 13.53
C LEU A 63 9.49 1.13 14.36
N GLY A 64 8.99 2.14 15.10
CA GLY A 64 9.80 2.94 16.02
C GLY A 64 10.47 2.09 17.10
N SER A 65 9.76 1.11 17.67
CA SER A 65 10.30 0.23 18.71
C SER A 65 11.38 -0.75 18.21
N LEU A 66 11.52 -0.93 16.89
CA LEU A 66 12.63 -1.70 16.31
C LEU A 66 13.94 -0.91 16.33
N TYR A 67 13.87 0.41 16.47
CA TYR A 67 15.02 1.29 16.57
C TYR A 67 15.44 1.48 18.03
N ARG A 68 16.73 1.69 18.28
CA ARG A 68 17.31 1.82 19.63
C ARG A 68 17.03 3.20 20.24
N GLU A 69 17.24 3.36 21.55
CA GLU A 69 17.00 4.63 22.26
C GLU A 69 17.86 5.79 21.75
N ASP A 70 19.04 5.52 21.18
CA ASP A 70 19.97 6.49 20.59
C ASP A 70 19.69 6.79 19.11
N PHE A 71 18.52 6.38 18.61
CA PHE A 71 18.19 6.50 17.21
C PHE A 71 17.80 7.93 16.82
N ASP A 72 18.54 8.48 15.88
CA ASP A 72 18.15 9.72 15.20
C ASP A 72 17.05 9.43 14.17
N TYR A 73 15.87 10.01 14.41
CA TYR A 73 14.67 9.91 13.57
C TYR A 73 14.78 10.83 12.35
N THR A 74 15.81 10.62 11.53
CA THR A 74 16.08 11.35 10.30
C THR A 74 16.27 10.40 9.11
N GLY A 75 16.05 10.89 7.89
CA GLY A 75 16.25 10.09 6.68
C GLY A 75 15.19 8.98 6.49
N PRO A 76 15.51 7.89 5.75
CA PRO A 76 14.53 6.88 5.35
C PRO A 76 13.74 6.29 6.52
N LEU A 77 12.40 6.23 6.38
CA LEU A 77 11.50 5.64 7.37
C LEU A 77 11.68 4.11 7.43
N TYR A 78 11.77 3.48 6.26
CA TYR A 78 12.02 2.05 6.11
C TYR A 78 13.48 1.82 5.76
N ARG A 79 14.31 1.55 6.77
CA ARG A 79 15.77 1.40 6.61
C ARG A 79 16.17 0.00 6.17
N ARG A 80 17.16 -0.07 5.29
CA ARG A 80 17.71 -1.32 4.79
C ARG A 80 18.50 -2.01 5.89
N VAL A 81 18.34 -3.34 5.98
CA VAL A 81 19.20 -4.20 6.80
C VAL A 81 20.21 -4.89 5.88
N ASP A 82 21.49 -4.88 6.26
CA ASP A 82 22.54 -5.54 5.50
C ASP A 82 22.62 -7.04 5.81
N LYS A 83 23.58 -7.73 5.18
CA LYS A 83 23.75 -9.19 5.38
C LYS A 83 24.23 -9.57 6.78
N SER A 84 24.81 -8.63 7.52
CA SER A 84 25.26 -8.83 8.91
C SER A 84 24.16 -8.56 9.94
N GLY A 85 23.00 -8.06 9.50
CA GLY A 85 21.90 -7.66 10.38
C GLY A 85 21.99 -6.21 10.85
N ALA A 86 22.94 -5.42 10.33
CA ALA A 86 23.07 -4.02 10.67
C ALA A 86 22.04 -3.16 9.93
N ILE A 87 21.43 -2.21 10.62
CA ILE A 87 20.51 -1.21 10.05
C ILE A 87 21.35 -0.11 9.38
N LEU A 88 21.17 0.07 8.08
CA LEU A 88 21.81 1.13 7.30
C LEU A 88 20.94 2.39 7.37
N THR A 89 21.42 3.41 8.08
CA THR A 89 20.63 4.58 8.47
C THR A 89 20.25 5.50 7.32
N ASP A 90 21.06 5.52 6.26
CA ASP A 90 20.94 6.38 5.09
C ASP A 90 20.33 5.67 3.86
N GLN A 91 20.10 4.36 3.94
CA GLN A 91 19.64 3.55 2.81
C GLN A 91 18.20 3.06 3.01
N PRO A 92 17.26 3.44 2.11
CA PRO A 92 15.91 2.90 2.16
C PRO A 92 15.88 1.43 1.75
N VAL A 93 14.92 0.69 2.29
CA VAL A 93 14.53 -0.62 1.77
C VAL A 93 14.14 -0.48 0.29
N THR A 94 14.63 -1.40 -0.53
CA THR A 94 14.27 -1.43 -1.96
C THR A 94 13.01 -2.26 -2.17
N ALA A 95 12.25 -1.94 -3.23
CA ALA A 95 11.08 -2.73 -3.61
C ALA A 95 11.42 -4.21 -3.82
N GLY A 96 12.61 -4.54 -4.35
CA GLY A 96 13.06 -5.91 -4.52
C GLY A 96 13.29 -6.65 -3.20
N VAL A 97 13.79 -5.97 -2.16
CA VAL A 97 13.92 -6.56 -0.81
C VAL A 97 12.53 -6.82 -0.22
N LEU A 98 11.64 -5.82 -0.28
CA LEU A 98 10.26 -5.96 0.21
C LEU A 98 9.51 -7.09 -0.49
N SER A 99 9.59 -7.18 -1.82
CA SER A 99 8.92 -8.24 -2.59
C SER A 99 9.41 -9.63 -2.24
N ARG A 100 10.72 -9.80 -1.98
CA ARG A 100 11.27 -11.10 -1.53
C ARG A 100 10.81 -11.47 -0.13
N ALA A 101 10.79 -10.51 0.80
CA ALA A 101 10.31 -10.74 2.16
C ALA A 101 8.82 -11.13 2.15
N LEU A 102 8.00 -10.38 1.42
CA LEU A 102 6.58 -10.69 1.24
C LEU A 102 6.37 -12.09 0.64
N ALA A 103 7.12 -12.46 -0.39
CA ALA A 103 7.02 -13.79 -1.00
C ALA A 103 7.34 -14.90 0.01
N ALA A 104 8.40 -14.71 0.80
CA ALA A 104 8.78 -15.66 1.86
C ALA A 104 7.70 -15.78 2.93
N ASP A 105 7.13 -14.66 3.39
CA ASP A 105 6.04 -14.66 4.38
C ASP A 105 4.79 -15.37 3.83
N LEU A 106 4.38 -15.06 2.59
CA LEU A 106 3.25 -15.71 1.92
C LEU A 106 3.47 -17.22 1.78
N GLN A 107 4.68 -17.64 1.42
CA GLN A 107 5.03 -19.06 1.36
C GLN A 107 4.94 -19.72 2.74
N ALA A 108 5.45 -19.07 3.79
CA ALA A 108 5.45 -19.59 5.16
C ALA A 108 4.03 -19.80 5.70
N ILE A 109 3.08 -18.93 5.34
CA ILE A 109 1.67 -19.08 5.72
C ILE A 109 0.87 -20.00 4.78
N GLY A 110 1.54 -20.65 3.81
CA GLY A 110 0.93 -21.67 2.94
C GLY A 110 0.21 -21.18 1.70
N TYR A 111 0.39 -19.90 1.29
CA TYR A 111 -0.19 -19.42 0.04
C TYR A 111 0.55 -20.03 -1.16
N LYS A 112 -0.17 -20.82 -1.99
CA LYS A 112 0.44 -21.55 -3.11
C LYS A 112 0.80 -20.68 -4.32
N THR A 113 0.11 -19.56 -4.50
CA THR A 113 0.26 -18.63 -5.63
C THR A 113 1.00 -17.35 -5.23
N TRP A 114 1.87 -17.41 -4.21
CA TRP A 114 2.62 -16.27 -3.67
C TRP A 114 3.37 -15.47 -4.75
N ALA A 115 3.84 -16.13 -5.81
CA ALA A 115 4.57 -15.50 -6.91
C ALA A 115 3.73 -14.50 -7.73
N LEU A 116 2.40 -14.57 -7.62
CA LEU A 116 1.49 -13.64 -8.28
C LEU A 116 1.28 -12.35 -7.48
N TYR A 117 1.73 -12.30 -6.22
CA TYR A 117 1.60 -11.12 -5.38
C TYR A 117 2.74 -10.14 -5.66
N GLY A 118 2.36 -8.92 -6.05
CA GLY A 118 3.30 -7.85 -6.38
C GLY A 118 2.81 -6.50 -5.89
N THR A 119 3.45 -5.43 -6.37
CA THR A 119 3.16 -4.06 -5.93
C THR A 119 1.71 -3.63 -6.21
N HIS A 120 1.10 -4.16 -7.27
CA HIS A 120 -0.31 -3.93 -7.61
C HIS A 120 -1.28 -4.66 -6.67
N SER A 121 -0.87 -5.77 -6.05
CA SER A 121 -1.72 -6.58 -5.18
C SER A 121 -2.15 -5.83 -3.93
N PHE A 122 -1.36 -4.87 -3.43
CA PHE A 122 -1.74 -4.06 -2.27
C PHE A 122 -2.85 -3.06 -2.58
N ARG A 123 -2.76 -2.40 -3.75
CA ARG A 123 -3.82 -1.48 -4.19
C ARG A 123 -5.11 -2.24 -4.46
N ARG A 124 -5.01 -3.40 -5.12
CA ARG A 124 -6.14 -4.29 -5.42
C ARG A 124 -6.75 -4.91 -4.16
N GLY A 125 -5.94 -5.55 -3.33
CA GLY A 125 -6.38 -6.21 -2.11
C GLY A 125 -7.01 -5.22 -1.13
N GLY A 126 -6.44 -4.01 -0.98
CA GLY A 126 -7.02 -2.97 -0.13
C GLY A 126 -8.41 -2.51 -0.59
N CYS A 127 -8.62 -2.44 -1.90
CA CYS A 127 -9.92 -2.18 -2.53
C CYS A 127 -10.91 -3.32 -2.30
N GLN A 128 -10.50 -4.55 -2.63
CA GLN A 128 -11.33 -5.74 -2.52
C GLN A 128 -11.76 -6.00 -1.07
N TYR A 129 -10.86 -5.86 -0.11
CA TYR A 129 -11.16 -5.99 1.32
C TYR A 129 -12.23 -4.98 1.76
N ARG A 130 -12.11 -3.71 1.36
CA ARG A 130 -13.08 -2.66 1.73
C ARG A 130 -14.48 -2.95 1.18
N ILE A 131 -14.58 -3.38 -0.07
CA ILE A 131 -15.88 -3.71 -0.66
C ILE A 131 -16.44 -5.01 -0.07
N LYS A 132 -15.67 -6.11 -0.17
CA LYS A 132 -16.16 -7.46 0.13
C LYS A 132 -16.30 -7.73 1.63
N ILE A 133 -15.44 -7.14 2.46
CA ILE A 133 -15.40 -7.42 3.91
C ILE A 133 -15.95 -6.24 4.72
N LYS A 134 -15.63 -4.99 4.35
CA LYS A 134 -16.10 -3.80 5.10
C LYS A 134 -17.41 -3.22 4.58
N GLY A 135 -17.96 -3.75 3.48
CA GLY A 135 -19.22 -3.28 2.90
C GLY A 135 -19.15 -1.85 2.34
N TRP A 136 -17.96 -1.35 2.02
CA TRP A 136 -17.82 0.00 1.45
C TRP A 136 -18.42 0.07 0.05
N THR A 137 -19.05 1.20 -0.26
CA THR A 137 -19.49 1.51 -1.60
C THR A 137 -18.29 1.88 -2.49
N VAL A 138 -18.52 1.85 -3.80
CA VAL A 138 -17.47 2.16 -4.80
C VAL A 138 -16.98 3.61 -4.67
N ASP A 139 -17.87 4.55 -4.38
CA ASP A 139 -17.54 5.96 -4.15
C ASP A 139 -16.70 6.18 -2.89
N MET A 140 -16.97 5.48 -1.78
CA MET A 140 -16.13 5.51 -0.58
C MET A 140 -14.71 5.01 -0.87
N VAL A 141 -14.59 3.94 -1.67
CA VAL A 141 -13.30 3.40 -2.08
C VAL A 141 -12.57 4.35 -3.04
N ALA A 142 -13.29 5.02 -3.95
CA ALA A 142 -12.72 6.04 -4.82
C ALA A 142 -12.17 7.23 -4.04
N ALA A 143 -12.94 7.73 -3.06
CA ALA A 143 -12.51 8.81 -2.17
C ALA A 143 -11.26 8.41 -1.37
N TRP A 144 -11.23 7.21 -0.80
CA TRP A 144 -10.05 6.70 -0.09
C TRP A 144 -8.83 6.48 -0.99
N GLY A 145 -9.05 6.01 -2.21
CA GLY A 145 -8.00 5.84 -3.22
C GLY A 145 -7.40 7.17 -3.68
N GLY A 146 -8.13 8.27 -3.50
CA GLY A 146 -7.84 9.57 -4.09
C GLY A 146 -8.04 9.56 -5.61
N TRP A 147 -9.01 8.77 -6.09
CA TRP A 147 -9.24 8.58 -7.53
C TRP A 147 -10.27 9.55 -8.07
N THR A 148 -9.95 10.11 -9.23
CA THR A 148 -10.87 10.91 -10.03
C THR A 148 -11.83 10.01 -10.82
N GLN A 149 -12.91 10.59 -11.37
CA GLN A 149 -13.82 9.85 -12.25
C GLN A 149 -13.11 9.23 -13.47
N GLN A 150 -12.04 9.86 -13.98
CA GLN A 150 -11.26 9.33 -15.10
C GLN A 150 -10.50 8.04 -14.73
N GLU A 151 -10.15 7.89 -13.45
CA GLU A 151 -9.47 6.69 -12.93
C GLU A 151 -10.46 5.57 -12.54
N ALA A 152 -11.77 5.82 -12.61
CA ALA A 152 -12.80 4.85 -12.22
C ALA A 152 -12.68 3.53 -13.01
N VAL A 153 -12.32 3.58 -14.30
CA VAL A 153 -12.09 2.36 -15.11
C VAL A 153 -10.94 1.51 -14.55
N THR A 154 -9.88 2.15 -14.09
CA THR A 154 -8.73 1.48 -13.45
C THR A 154 -9.14 0.86 -12.11
N MET A 155 -9.95 1.57 -11.34
CA MET A 155 -10.50 1.07 -10.09
C MET A 155 -11.41 -0.16 -10.32
N PHE A 156 -12.29 -0.15 -11.33
CA PHE A 156 -13.10 -1.32 -11.66
C PHE A 156 -12.26 -2.55 -12.01
N ARG A 157 -11.13 -2.38 -12.69
CA ARG A 157 -10.19 -3.48 -12.98
C ARG A 157 -9.59 -4.08 -11.70
N TYR A 158 -9.49 -3.32 -10.61
CA TYR A 158 -9.04 -3.84 -9.31
C TYR A 158 -10.13 -4.65 -8.60
N PHE A 159 -11.40 -4.31 -8.79
CA PHE A 159 -12.51 -5.07 -8.23
C PHE A 159 -12.80 -6.36 -9.01
N TYR A 160 -12.66 -6.28 -10.34
CA TYR A 160 -13.07 -7.32 -11.28
C TYR A 160 -11.95 -8.32 -11.63
N SER A 161 -10.75 -8.21 -11.05
CA SER A 161 -9.55 -8.88 -11.58
C SER A 161 -9.78 -10.39 -11.81
N PRO A 162 -9.79 -10.86 -13.08
CA PRO A 162 -9.96 -12.27 -13.41
C PRO A 162 -8.83 -13.15 -12.86
N ASN A 163 -7.67 -12.54 -12.62
CA ASN A 163 -6.51 -13.19 -12.03
C ASN A 163 -6.63 -13.37 -10.49
N ASP A 164 -7.51 -12.64 -9.82
CA ASP A 164 -7.74 -12.81 -8.38
C ASP A 164 -8.94 -13.74 -8.10
N ASN A 165 -9.67 -14.10 -9.16
CA ASN A 165 -10.89 -14.91 -9.12
C ASN A 165 -10.80 -16.07 -10.14
N HIS A 166 -9.65 -16.75 -10.17
CA HIS A 166 -9.34 -17.82 -11.11
C HIS A 166 -10.40 -18.94 -11.15
N GLU A 167 -11.11 -19.15 -10.04
CA GLU A 167 -12.19 -20.13 -9.91
C GLU A 167 -13.40 -19.83 -10.81
N TYR A 168 -13.58 -18.57 -11.22
CA TYR A 168 -14.68 -18.09 -12.09
C TYR A 168 -14.17 -17.50 -13.40
N MET A 169 -12.90 -17.72 -13.75
CA MET A 169 -12.28 -17.15 -14.96
C MET A 169 -13.07 -17.50 -16.23
N VAL A 170 -13.65 -18.71 -16.26
CA VAL A 170 -14.52 -19.22 -17.34
C VAL A 170 -15.83 -18.43 -17.47
N ASP A 171 -16.39 -17.91 -16.38
CA ASP A 171 -17.63 -17.13 -16.42
C ASP A 171 -17.41 -15.70 -16.95
N TYR A 172 -16.19 -15.17 -16.80
CA TYR A 172 -15.78 -13.85 -17.28
C TYR A 172 -15.32 -13.88 -18.73
N ASP A 173 -14.62 -14.95 -19.12
CA ASP A 173 -14.14 -15.16 -20.48
C ASP A 173 -15.23 -15.74 -21.37
N ARG A 174 -16.38 -15.04 -21.41
CA ARG A 174 -17.38 -15.25 -22.45
C ARG A 174 -16.75 -14.79 -23.76
N ASN A 175 -15.96 -15.68 -24.37
CA ASN A 175 -15.65 -15.72 -25.79
C ASN A 175 -16.96 -15.91 -26.59
N MET A 176 -17.94 -15.03 -26.38
CA MET A 176 -19.06 -14.90 -27.27
C MET A 176 -18.47 -14.45 -28.59
N ALA A 177 -18.72 -15.25 -29.64
CA ALA A 177 -18.36 -14.90 -30.99
C ALA A 177 -18.76 -13.43 -31.22
N LYS A 178 -17.78 -12.59 -31.57
CA LYS A 178 -18.03 -11.19 -31.93
C LYS A 178 -19.18 -11.22 -32.94
N ARG A 179 -20.34 -10.65 -32.58
CA ARG A 179 -21.45 -10.52 -33.53
C ARG A 179 -20.91 -9.75 -34.72
N GLN A 180 -20.72 -10.46 -35.83
CA GLN A 180 -20.51 -9.80 -37.12
C GLN A 180 -21.85 -9.17 -37.45
N CYS A 181 -21.92 -7.85 -37.37
CA CYS A 181 -23.03 -7.12 -37.95
C CYS A 181 -22.97 -7.35 -39.46
N THR A 182 -23.95 -8.09 -39.99
CA THR A 182 -24.25 -8.20 -41.41
C THR A 182 -24.73 -6.87 -41.97
#